data_AF-A0A428XYF3-F1
#
_entry.id   AF-A0A428XYF3-F1
#
_cell.length_a   1.000
_cell.length_b   1.000
_cell.length_c   1.000
_cell.angle_alpha   90.00
_cell.angle_beta   90.00
_cell.angle_gamma   90.00
#
_symmetry.space_group_name_H-M   'P 1'
#
loop_
_entity.id
_entity.type
_entity.pdbx_description
1 polymer ?
#
loop_
_entity_poly.entity_id
_entity_poly.type
_entity_poly.pdbx_seq_one_letter_code
_entity_poly.pdbx_strand_id
1 'polypeptide(L)' 'MNAETIITGLTPLQADGLACVVCGADYLRVRVPHVPIGRSVTGSRVFACVGCCPDHLRRAAGGVLG' A
#
# COMPACT_ATOMS: atom_id res chain seq x y z
N MET A 1 7.42 -12.77 -15.08
CA MET A 1 6.28 -11.86 -14.89
C MET A 1 6.00 -11.80 -13.39
N ASN A 2 6.25 -10.66 -12.74
CA ASN A 2 5.94 -10.50 -11.32
C ASN A 2 4.41 -10.41 -11.17
N ALA A 3 3.79 -11.42 -10.57
CA ALA A 3 2.36 -11.39 -10.28
C ALA A 3 2.12 -10.34 -9.19
N GLU A 4 1.75 -9.13 -9.60
CA GLU A 4 1.37 -8.08 -8.67
C GLU A 4 0.00 -8.44 -8.07
N THR A 5 -0.09 -8.51 -6.74
CA THR A 5 -1.34 -8.87 -6.06
C THR A 5 -2.43 -7.85 -6.38
N ILE A 6 -3.56 -8.33 -6.91
CA ILE A 6 -4.78 -7.55 -7.12
C ILE A 6 -5.59 -7.57 -5.82
N ILE A 7 -5.86 -6.40 -5.27
CA ILE A 7 -6.59 -6.19 -4.03
C ILE A 7 -8.00 -5.70 -4.38
N THR A 8 -9.02 -6.38 -3.83
CA THR A 8 -10.45 -6.13 -4.07
C THR A 8 -11.14 -5.61 -2.80
N GLY A 9 -12.42 -5.20 -2.91
CA GLY A 9 -13.21 -4.73 -1.76
C GLY A 9 -12.77 -3.37 -1.20
N LEU A 10 -12.00 -2.60 -1.97
CA LEU A 10 -11.50 -1.30 -1.57
C LEU A 10 -12.56 -0.21 -1.79
N THR A 11 -12.58 0.78 -0.89
CA THR A 11 -13.27 2.04 -1.14
C THR A 11 -12.60 2.79 -2.31
N PRO A 12 -13.28 3.75 -2.98
CA PRO A 12 -12.69 4.51 -4.08
C PRO A 12 -11.34 5.16 -3.71
N LEU A 13 -11.26 5.82 -2.55
CA LEU A 13 -10.03 6.44 -2.07
C LEU A 13 -8.89 5.43 -1.87
N GLN A 14 -9.19 4.23 -1.38
CA GLN A 14 -8.20 3.17 -1.23
C GLN A 14 -7.78 2.59 -2.59
N ALA A 15 -8.75 2.39 -3.49
CA ALA A 15 -8.51 1.86 -4.82
C ALA A 15 -7.65 2.79 -5.68
N ASP A 16 -7.75 4.10 -5.46
CA ASP A 16 -6.94 5.13 -6.12
C ASP A 16 -5.58 5.38 -5.44
N GLY A 17 -5.28 4.66 -4.34
CA GLY A 17 -4.04 4.80 -3.59
C GLY A 17 -3.95 6.06 -2.73
N LEU A 18 -5.09 6.71 -2.46
CA LEU A 18 -5.20 7.94 -1.65
C LEU A 18 -5.47 7.65 -0.17
N ALA A 19 -5.78 6.41 0.20
CA ALA A 19 -5.97 6.00 1.58
C ALA A 19 -5.31 4.65 1.88
N CYS A 20 -4.95 4.44 3.15
CA CYS A 20 -4.44 3.15 3.62
C CYS A 20 -5.49 2.06 3.45
N VAL A 21 -5.13 0.97 2.77
CA VAL A 21 -6.06 -0.15 2.60
C VAL A 21 -6.40 -0.88 3.90
N VAL A 22 -5.57 -0.72 4.95
CA VAL A 22 -5.74 -1.40 6.25
C VAL A 22 -6.52 -0.54 7.24
N CYS A 23 -6.03 0.67 7.52
CA CYS A 23 -6.61 1.53 8.55
C CYS A 23 -7.46 2.68 8.00
N GLY A 24 -7.53 2.86 6.68
CA GLY A 24 -8.33 3.93 6.06
C GLY A 24 -7.76 5.35 6.24
N ALA A 25 -6.52 5.49 6.72
CA ALA A 25 -5.87 6.79 6.84
C ALA A 25 -5.86 7.52 5.49
N ASP A 26 -6.46 8.70 5.44
CA ASP A 26 -6.55 9.55 4.26
C ASP A 26 -5.24 10.32 4.07
N TYR A 27 -4.45 9.93 3.06
CA TYR A 27 -3.13 10.51 2.81
C TYR A 27 -3.16 11.96 2.32
N LEU A 28 -4.33 12.44 1.87
CA LEU A 28 -4.51 13.86 1.54
C LEU A 28 -4.66 14.72 2.80
N ARG A 29 -5.11 14.12 3.92
CA ARG A 29 -5.34 14.81 5.19
C ARG A 29 -4.24 14.57 6.22
N VAL A 30 -3.64 13.38 6.23
CA VAL A 30 -2.60 13.00 7.19
C VAL A 30 -1.31 12.60 6.48
N ARG A 31 -0.18 13.18 6.90
CA ARG A 31 1.14 12.73 6.47
C ARG A 31 1.60 11.56 7.34
N VAL A 32 1.51 10.37 6.77
CA VAL A 32 1.99 9.12 7.36
C VAL A 32 2.85 8.39 6.32
N PRO A 33 4.03 7.87 6.71
CA PRO A 33 4.81 7.01 5.83
C PRO A 33 4.00 5.79 5.39
N HIS A 34 4.01 5.50 4.09
CA HIS A 34 3.28 4.39 3.50
C HIS A 34 4.12 3.69 2.44
N VAL A 35 3.79 2.42 2.18
CA VAL A 35 4.51 1.56 1.23
C VAL A 35 3.53 0.96 0.22
N PRO A 36 3.96 0.75 -1.04
CA PRO A 36 3.13 0.09 -2.04
C PRO A 36 3.01 -1.39 -1.70
N ILE A 37 1.79 -1.94 -1.82
CA ILE A 37 1.52 -3.34 -1.46
C ILE A 37 0.86 -4.15 -2.59
N GLY A 38 0.45 -3.50 -3.67
CA GLY A 38 -0.23 -4.15 -4.80
C GLY A 38 -0.98 -3.17 -5.67
N ARG A 39 -1.93 -3.68 -6.44
CA ARG A 39 -2.85 -2.87 -7.27
C ARG A 39 -4.30 -3.13 -6.93
N SER A 40 -5.13 -2.13 -7.17
CA SER A 40 -6.58 -2.29 -7.15
C SER A 40 -7.08 -2.87 -8.47
N VAL A 41 -8.37 -3.18 -8.51
CA VAL A 41 -9.09 -3.61 -9.72
C VAL A 41 -9.12 -2.55 -10.83
N THR A 42 -8.88 -1.27 -10.50
CA THR A 42 -8.75 -0.19 -11.50
C THR A 42 -7.35 -0.13 -12.10
N GLY A 43 -6.42 -0.94 -11.60
CA GLY A 43 -5.02 -0.93 -12.01
C GLY A 43 -4.17 0.10 -11.26
N SER A 44 -4.76 0.94 -10.42
CA SER A 44 -4.04 1.91 -9.59
C SER A 44 -3.18 1.22 -8.53
N ARG A 45 -2.01 1.78 -8.22
CA ARG A 45 -1.15 1.29 -7.14
C ARG A 45 -1.82 1.64 -5.80
N VAL A 46 -1.88 0.68 -4.89
CA VAL A 46 -2.45 0.90 -3.55
C VAL A 46 -1.38 0.77 -2.47
N PHE A 47 -1.62 1.44 -1.35
CA PHE A 47 -0.63 1.63 -0.30
C PHE A 47 -1.19 1.29 1.07
N ALA A 48 -0.29 0.94 1.99
CA ALA A 48 -0.60 0.81 3.39
C ALA A 48 0.42 1.57 4.25
N CYS A 49 -0.04 2.11 5.37
CA CYS A 49 0.83 2.76 6.35
C CYS A 49 1.92 1.78 6.79
N VAL A 50 3.14 2.29 7.00
CA VAL A 50 4.28 1.49 7.46
C VAL A 50 3.95 0.71 8.74
N GLY A 51 3.27 1.35 9.71
CA GLY A 51 2.83 0.70 10.96
C GLY A 51 1.69 -0.31 10.81
N CYS A 52 0.99 -0.33 9.67
CA CYS A 52 -0.07 -1.28 9.36
C CYS A 52 0.43 -2.49 8.55
N CYS A 53 1.68 -2.46 8.09
CA CYS A 53 2.30 -3.55 7.35
C CYS A 53 3.43 -4.20 8.15
N PRO A 54 3.13 -5.19 9.02
CA PRO A 54 4.17 -5.92 9.74
C PRO A 54 5.14 -6.64 8.78
N ASP A 55 4.67 -7.10 7.62
CA ASP A 55 5.48 -7.86 6.65
C ASP A 55 6.32 -6.98 5.69
N HIS A 56 5.85 -5.77 5.35
CA HIS A 56 6.58 -4.89 4.43
C HIS A 56 7.70 -4.10 5.10
N LEU A 57 7.63 -3.85 6.41
CA LEU A 57 8.76 -3.33 7.20
C LEU A 57 10.00 -4.22 7.07
N ARG A 58 9.82 -5.54 6.94
CA ARG A 58 10.92 -6.50 6.76
C ARG A 58 11.55 -6.45 5.37
N ARG A 59 10.80 -6.04 4.33
CA ARG A 59 11.29 -5.92 2.94
C ARG A 59 11.80 -4.52 2.59
N ALA A 60 11.24 -3.47 3.19
CA ALA A 60 11.73 -2.10 3.02
C ALA A 60 13.13 -1.88 3.64
N ALA A 61 13.49 -2.68 4.66
CA ALA A 61 14.84 -2.73 5.23
C ALA A 61 15.83 -3.59 4.41
N GLY A 62 15.41 -4.18 3.28
CA GLY A 62 16.22 -5.11 2.46
C GLY A 62 16.73 -4.50 1.14
N GLY A 63 16.81 -3.18 1.05
CA GLY A 63 17.49 -2.51 -0.07
C GLY A 63 19.01 -2.46 0.17
N VAL A 64 19.74 -3.29 -0.59
CA VAL A 64 21.22 -3.45 -0.64
C VAL A 64 21.82 -4.38 0.41
N LEU A 65 22.03 -5.65 0.02
CA LEU A 65 23.26 -6.41 0.27
C LEU A 65 23.41 -7.47 -0.84
N GLY A 66 24.37 -7.29 -1.75
CA GLY A 66 24.81 -8.30 -2.73
C GLY A 66 24.71 -7.85 -4.17
#